data_AF-A0A8B9IK57-F1
#
_entry.id   AF-A0A8B9IK57-F1
#
_cell.length_a   1.000
_cell.length_b   1.000
_cell.length_c   1.000
_cell.angle_alpha   90.00
_cell.angle_beta   90.00
_cell.angle_gamma   90.00
#
_symmetry.space_group_name_H-M   'P 1'
#
loop_
_entity.id
_entity.type
_entity.pdbx_description
1 polymer ?
#
loop_
_entity_poly.entity_id
_entity_poly.type
_entity_poly.pdbx_seq_one_letter_code
_entity_poly.pdbx_strand_id
1 'polypeptide(L)'
;PRGCPRRRPRGCPPARARPRRQLARGAWGPWGPWSACSSSCGDGVAFRARRCLRSTTEEPCTGDPRQYRLCQLQGCPEGSVPFRAMQCSLYDDKPIPGTQARYRWAPFYGAPNACDLNCLAVGHNFYYTFGRVLDGTRCGPDSPELCVGGRCLSVGCDGILGSGARPHACGRCGGGQDGCLLVHRLFQGTEPPSGE
;
A
#
# COMPACT_ATOMS: atom_id res chain seq x y z
N PRO A 1 -28.53 9.68 72.05
CA PRO A 1 -27.74 8.51 72.50
C PRO A 1 -27.22 7.67 71.31
N ARG A 2 -25.93 7.87 71.02
CA ARG A 2 -24.95 6.93 70.44
C ARG A 2 -25.14 6.51 68.97
N GLY A 3 -24.48 7.27 68.09
CA GLY A 3 -24.08 6.82 66.75
C GLY A 3 -22.98 5.75 66.82
N CYS A 4 -23.03 4.78 65.91
CA CYS A 4 -22.00 3.76 65.75
C CYS A 4 -20.81 4.29 64.93
N PRO A 5 -19.56 4.14 65.39
CA PRO A 5 -18.39 4.52 64.61
C PRO A 5 -18.10 3.42 63.58
N ARG A 6 -18.02 3.78 62.29
CA ARG A 6 -17.46 2.91 61.25
C ARG A 6 -15.94 2.84 61.42
N ARG A 7 -15.47 2.09 62.41
CA ARG A 7 -14.06 1.69 62.51
C ARG A 7 -13.81 0.63 61.44
N ARG A 8 -12.99 0.96 60.44
CA ARG A 8 -12.36 -0.03 59.56
C ARG A 8 -11.61 -1.05 60.44
N PRO A 9 -11.81 -2.37 60.27
CA PRO A 9 -10.90 -3.33 60.87
C PRO A 9 -9.51 -3.10 60.28
N ARG A 10 -8.54 -2.77 61.13
CA ARG A 10 -7.12 -2.89 60.82
C ARG A 10 -6.83 -4.37 60.71
N GLY A 11 -6.50 -4.87 59.53
CA GLY A 11 -6.10 -6.27 59.36
C GLY A 11 -6.41 -6.97 58.04
N CYS A 12 -7.01 -6.33 57.04
CA CYS A 12 -7.08 -6.96 55.71
C CYS A 12 -5.75 -6.76 54.97
N PRO A 13 -5.00 -7.82 54.61
CA PRO A 13 -3.91 -7.70 53.65
C PRO A 13 -4.48 -7.12 52.35
N PRO A 14 -3.73 -6.29 51.60
CA PRO A 14 -4.21 -5.79 50.33
C PRO A 14 -4.57 -7.00 49.47
N ALA A 15 -5.82 -7.04 48.99
CA ALA A 15 -6.24 -8.05 48.03
C ALA A 15 -5.21 -8.02 46.90
N ARG A 16 -4.54 -9.17 46.66
CA ARG A 16 -3.60 -9.29 45.55
C ARG A 16 -4.30 -8.77 44.31
N ALA A 17 -3.76 -7.69 43.74
CA ALA A 17 -4.25 -7.19 42.47
C ALA A 17 -4.25 -8.38 41.52
N ARG A 18 -5.43 -8.79 41.04
CA ARG A 18 -5.51 -9.81 40.00
C ARG A 18 -4.60 -9.32 38.88
N PRO A 19 -3.67 -10.14 38.39
CA PRO A 19 -2.91 -9.75 37.21
C PRO A 19 -3.95 -9.35 36.17
N ARG A 20 -3.84 -8.12 35.63
CA ARG A 20 -4.62 -7.72 34.47
C ARG A 20 -4.47 -8.88 33.49
N ARG A 21 -5.55 -9.63 33.22
CA ARG A 21 -5.57 -10.60 32.13
C ARG A 21 -5.14 -9.80 30.92
N GLN A 22 -3.91 -9.99 30.47
CA GLN A 22 -3.54 -9.60 29.13
C GLN A 22 -4.49 -10.45 28.27
N LEU A 23 -5.55 -9.82 27.75
CA LEU A 23 -6.36 -10.46 26.72
C LEU A 23 -5.37 -10.92 25.66
N ALA A 24 -5.34 -12.22 25.44
CA ALA A 24 -4.39 -12.82 24.51
C ALA A 24 -4.84 -12.32 23.13
N ARG A 25 -4.16 -11.31 22.60
CA ARG A 25 -4.48 -10.74 21.29
C ARG A 25 -4.62 -11.89 20.28
N GLY A 26 -5.64 -11.83 19.43
CA GLY A 26 -5.84 -12.82 18.38
C GLY A 26 -4.53 -13.05 17.61
N ALA A 27 -4.23 -14.32 17.35
CA ALA A 27 -3.01 -14.70 16.63
C ALA A 27 -3.30 -14.75 15.13
N TRP A 28 -2.38 -14.25 14.33
CA TRP A 28 -2.47 -14.46 12.89
C TRP A 28 -2.16 -15.92 12.56
N GLY A 29 -3.05 -16.55 11.79
CA GLY A 29 -2.72 -17.80 11.12
C GLY A 29 -1.64 -17.61 10.05
N PRO A 30 -1.15 -18.70 9.44
CA PRO A 30 -0.18 -18.61 8.37
C PRO A 30 -0.75 -17.81 7.19
N TRP A 31 0.13 -17.15 6.45
CA TRP A 31 -0.23 -16.57 5.18
C TRP A 31 -0.64 -17.67 4.20
N GLY A 32 -1.76 -17.46 3.51
CA GLY A 32 -2.12 -18.28 2.36
C GLY A 32 -1.16 -18.09 1.18
N PRO A 33 -1.37 -18.86 0.10
CA PRO A 33 -0.61 -18.67 -1.12
C PRO A 33 -0.90 -17.30 -1.73
N TRP A 34 0.05 -16.83 -2.55
CA TRP A 34 -0.16 -15.66 -3.39
C TRP A 34 -1.21 -15.94 -4.47
N SER A 35 -2.04 -14.94 -4.76
CA SER A 35 -2.96 -14.94 -5.91
C SER A 35 -2.19 -14.93 -7.22
N ALA A 36 -2.91 -15.16 -8.31
CA ALA A 36 -2.44 -14.77 -9.63
C ALA A 36 -2.16 -13.25 -9.67
N CYS A 37 -1.31 -12.84 -10.62
CA CYS A 37 -1.04 -11.42 -10.87
C CYS A 37 -2.29 -10.73 -11.43
N SER A 38 -2.52 -9.47 -11.07
CA SER A 38 -3.65 -8.69 -11.60
C SER A 38 -3.51 -8.35 -13.09
N SER A 39 -2.30 -8.48 -13.65
CA SER A 39 -1.99 -8.24 -15.06
C SER A 39 -1.52 -9.53 -15.74
N SER A 40 -1.66 -9.60 -17.06
CA SER A 40 -1.17 -10.72 -17.89
C SER A 40 0.19 -10.43 -18.54
N CYS A 41 0.63 -9.17 -18.53
CA CYS A 41 1.93 -8.70 -19.00
C CYS A 41 2.35 -7.48 -18.17
N GLY A 42 3.63 -7.11 -18.25
CA GLY A 42 4.20 -5.96 -17.55
C GLY A 42 4.13 -6.10 -16.03
N ASP A 43 3.89 -4.98 -15.35
CA ASP A 43 3.79 -4.94 -13.90
C ASP A 43 2.34 -5.12 -13.45
N GLY A 44 2.15 -5.97 -12.44
CA GLY A 44 0.87 -6.12 -11.76
C GLY A 44 1.04 -6.38 -10.26
N VAL A 45 -0.07 -6.71 -9.59
CA VAL A 45 -0.08 -6.98 -8.15
C VAL A 45 -0.62 -8.37 -7.87
N ALA A 46 0.06 -9.10 -7.00
CA ALA A 46 -0.46 -10.32 -6.39
C ALA A 46 -0.71 -10.05 -4.91
N PHE A 47 -1.78 -10.64 -4.36
CA PHE A 47 -2.10 -10.54 -2.94
C PHE A 47 -2.12 -11.90 -2.27
N ARG A 48 -1.88 -11.92 -0.97
CA ARG A 48 -2.13 -13.08 -0.11
C ARG A 48 -2.89 -12.64 1.12
N ALA A 49 -3.66 -13.55 1.69
CA ALA A 49 -4.46 -13.29 2.87
C ALA A 49 -4.10 -14.24 4.00
N ARG A 50 -4.33 -13.81 5.23
CA ARG A 50 -4.23 -14.62 6.45
C ARG A 50 -5.50 -14.46 7.26
N ARG A 51 -5.84 -15.49 8.03
CA ARG A 51 -7.02 -15.46 8.91
C ARG A 51 -6.57 -15.12 10.33
N CYS A 52 -7.38 -14.32 11.01
CA CYS A 52 -7.17 -14.05 12.43
C CYS A 52 -7.74 -15.23 13.24
N LEU A 53 -6.87 -15.98 13.91
CA LEU A 53 -7.22 -17.07 14.80
C LEU A 53 -7.55 -16.46 16.17
N ARG A 54 -8.85 -16.28 16.44
CA ARG A 54 -9.35 -15.76 17.72
C ARG A 54 -10.01 -16.89 18.51
N SER A 55 -9.81 -16.90 19.82
CA SER A 55 -10.55 -17.74 20.76
C SER A 55 -11.91 -17.12 21.12
N THR A 56 -12.03 -15.79 21.06
CA THR A 56 -13.25 -15.02 21.37
C THR A 56 -13.45 -13.84 20.41
N THR A 57 -14.66 -13.28 20.36
CA THR A 57 -15.02 -12.16 19.47
C THR A 57 -14.29 -10.85 19.79
N GLU A 58 -13.85 -10.66 21.04
CA GLU A 58 -13.31 -9.40 21.56
C GLU A 58 -11.80 -9.19 21.31
N GLU A 59 -11.09 -10.15 20.71
CA GLU A 59 -9.63 -10.12 20.58
C GLU A 59 -9.15 -9.95 19.13
N PRO A 60 -9.18 -8.73 18.55
CA PRO A 60 -8.73 -8.52 17.19
C PRO A 60 -7.23 -8.67 17.01
N CYS A 61 -6.84 -9.32 15.92
CA CYS A 61 -5.45 -9.30 15.46
C CYS A 61 -5.08 -7.89 15.01
N THR A 62 -3.87 -7.45 15.38
CA THR A 62 -3.32 -6.17 14.94
C THR A 62 -2.59 -6.32 13.60
N GLY A 63 -2.81 -5.38 12.68
CA GLY A 63 -2.19 -5.34 11.36
C GLY A 63 -3.12 -5.81 10.24
N ASP A 64 -2.63 -5.76 9.00
CA ASP A 64 -3.49 -6.04 7.85
C ASP A 64 -3.71 -7.55 7.62
N PRO A 65 -4.94 -7.96 7.25
CA PRO A 65 -5.26 -9.34 6.89
C PRO A 65 -4.78 -9.72 5.48
N ARG A 66 -4.35 -8.73 4.69
CA ARG A 66 -3.86 -8.89 3.31
C ARG A 66 -2.48 -8.29 3.17
N GLN A 67 -1.66 -8.91 2.35
CA GLN A 67 -0.39 -8.37 1.88
C GLN A 67 -0.36 -8.40 0.37
N TYR A 68 0.34 -7.44 -0.21
CA TYR A 68 0.44 -7.25 -1.65
C TYR A 68 1.91 -7.25 -2.05
N ARG A 69 2.22 -7.79 -3.22
CA ARG A 69 3.56 -7.73 -3.82
C ARG A 69 3.46 -7.35 -5.28
N LEU A 70 4.52 -6.75 -5.79
CA LEU A 70 4.71 -6.58 -7.22
C LEU A 70 4.91 -7.96 -7.87
N CYS A 71 4.27 -8.18 -9.00
CA CYS A 71 4.63 -9.24 -9.94
C CYS A 71 5.08 -8.59 -11.24
N GLN A 72 6.26 -8.99 -11.72
CA GLN A 72 6.86 -8.53 -12.96
C GLN A 72 6.73 -9.66 -13.99
N LEU A 73 5.95 -9.42 -15.03
CA LEU A 73 5.71 -10.34 -16.12
C LEU A 73 6.52 -9.91 -17.34
N GLN A 74 6.46 -10.73 -18.39
CA GLN A 74 7.00 -10.33 -19.70
C GLN A 74 6.38 -9.00 -20.14
N GLY A 75 7.17 -8.18 -20.82
CA GLY A 75 6.72 -6.90 -21.35
C GLY A 75 5.44 -7.06 -22.17
N CYS A 76 4.56 -6.05 -22.11
CA CYS A 76 3.34 -6.09 -22.91
C CYS A 76 3.67 -5.98 -24.41
N PRO A 77 2.94 -6.68 -25.29
CA PRO A 77 3.10 -6.56 -26.73
C PRO A 77 3.03 -5.10 -27.22
N GLU A 78 3.68 -4.81 -28.35
CA GLU A 78 3.57 -3.48 -28.96
C GLU A 78 2.12 -3.12 -29.27
N GLY A 79 1.76 -1.85 -29.06
CA GLY A 79 0.38 -1.38 -29.21
C GLY A 79 -0.58 -1.78 -28.07
N SER A 80 -0.08 -2.46 -27.02
CA SER A 80 -0.91 -2.75 -25.84
C SER A 80 -1.44 -1.46 -25.21
N VAL A 81 -2.73 -1.47 -24.88
CA VAL A 81 -3.37 -0.34 -24.19
C VAL A 81 -2.93 -0.32 -22.73
N PRO A 82 -2.46 0.82 -22.19
CA PRO A 82 -2.13 0.95 -20.78
C PRO A 82 -3.32 0.58 -19.88
N PHE A 83 -3.06 -0.09 -18.76
CA PHE A 83 -4.12 -0.66 -17.93
C PHE A 83 -5.14 0.39 -17.43
N ARG A 84 -4.68 1.62 -17.16
CA ARG A 84 -5.57 2.74 -16.77
C ARG A 84 -6.42 3.25 -17.94
N ALA A 85 -5.85 3.30 -19.15
CA ALA A 85 -6.57 3.69 -20.36
C ALA A 85 -7.66 2.67 -20.70
N MET A 86 -7.36 1.38 -20.58
CA MET A 86 -8.33 0.30 -20.74
C MET A 86 -9.49 0.42 -19.74
N GLN A 87 -9.22 0.81 -18.49
CA GLN A 87 -10.28 1.06 -17.50
C GLN A 87 -11.16 2.26 -17.86
N CYS A 88 -10.60 3.36 -18.36
CA CYS A 88 -11.39 4.51 -18.85
C CYS A 88 -12.25 4.12 -20.06
N SER A 89 -11.70 3.35 -21.01
CA SER A 89 -12.43 2.95 -22.23
C SER A 89 -13.62 2.04 -21.95
N LEU A 90 -13.69 1.40 -20.77
CA LEU A 90 -14.90 0.68 -20.33
C LEU A 90 -16.12 1.60 -20.21
N TYR A 91 -15.94 2.91 -20.16
CA TYR A 91 -17.01 3.91 -20.05
C TYR A 91 -17.25 4.69 -21.35
N ASP A 92 -16.54 4.35 -22.43
CA ASP A 92 -16.73 5.00 -23.73
C ASP A 92 -18.15 4.81 -24.23
N ASP A 93 -18.71 5.90 -24.76
CA ASP A 93 -20.04 5.99 -25.35
C ASP A 93 -21.19 5.60 -24.41
N LYS A 94 -20.92 5.50 -23.10
CA LYS A 94 -21.93 5.29 -22.05
C LYS A 94 -22.41 6.63 -21.50
N PRO A 95 -23.71 6.77 -21.20
CA PRO A 95 -24.23 8.00 -20.60
C PRO A 95 -23.67 8.16 -19.18
N ILE A 96 -23.22 9.38 -18.84
CA ILE A 96 -22.79 9.68 -17.47
C ILE A 96 -24.00 9.82 -16.54
N PRO A 97 -23.88 9.44 -15.25
CA PRO A 97 -24.97 9.60 -14.29
C PRO A 97 -25.52 11.03 -14.26
N GLY A 98 -26.84 11.17 -14.42
CA GLY A 98 -27.52 12.46 -14.41
C GLY A 98 -27.62 13.16 -15.77
N THR A 99 -27.05 12.61 -16.85
CA THR A 99 -27.22 13.17 -18.21
C THR A 99 -27.36 12.07 -19.27
N GLN A 100 -27.73 12.45 -20.49
CA GLN A 100 -27.68 11.54 -21.67
C GLN A 100 -26.42 11.73 -22.51
N ALA A 101 -25.51 12.61 -22.10
CA ALA A 101 -24.30 12.90 -22.86
C ALA A 101 -23.33 11.71 -22.81
N ARG A 102 -22.67 11.47 -23.95
CA ARG A 102 -21.75 10.36 -24.18
C ARG A 102 -20.42 10.92 -24.64
N TYR A 103 -19.34 10.32 -24.15
CA TYR A 103 -17.98 10.79 -24.41
C TYR A 103 -17.06 9.60 -24.59
N ARG A 104 -15.90 9.88 -25.16
CA ARG A 104 -14.73 9.00 -25.09
C ARG A 104 -13.79 9.50 -24.01
N TRP A 105 -13.09 8.57 -23.37
CA TRP A 105 -12.38 8.83 -22.14
C TRP A 105 -10.90 8.50 -22.24
N ALA A 106 -10.06 9.41 -21.74
CA ALA A 106 -8.62 9.18 -21.60
C ALA A 106 -8.21 9.34 -20.13
N PRO A 107 -7.16 8.65 -19.64
CA PRO A 107 -6.69 8.82 -18.27
C PRO A 107 -6.34 10.27 -17.92
N PHE A 108 -6.83 10.75 -16.79
CA PHE A 108 -6.47 12.04 -16.23
C PHE A 108 -5.68 11.86 -14.93
N TYR A 109 -4.45 12.39 -14.89
CA TYR A 109 -3.54 12.23 -13.75
C TYR A 109 -3.45 13.48 -12.87
N GLY A 110 -4.12 14.58 -13.22
CA GLY A 110 -4.06 15.85 -12.48
C GLY A 110 -5.04 15.95 -11.30
N ALA A 111 -5.80 14.89 -10.99
CA ALA A 111 -6.78 14.88 -9.90
C ALA A 111 -6.11 14.60 -8.53
N PRO A 112 -6.71 15.03 -7.40
CA PRO A 112 -6.10 14.91 -6.07
C PRO A 112 -5.74 13.48 -5.65
N ASN A 113 -6.57 12.49 -6.03
CA ASN A 113 -6.30 11.09 -5.73
C ASN A 113 -5.94 10.33 -7.01
N ALA A 114 -4.65 10.00 -7.13
CA ALA A 114 -4.10 9.26 -8.25
C ALA A 114 -4.68 7.84 -8.40
N CYS A 115 -5.29 7.26 -7.36
CA CYS A 115 -5.87 5.91 -7.41
C CYS A 115 -7.39 5.88 -7.60
N ASP A 116 -7.99 7.04 -7.88
CA ASP A 116 -9.33 7.10 -8.43
C ASP A 116 -9.26 7.06 -9.97
N LEU A 117 -10.26 6.44 -10.60
CA LEU A 117 -10.37 6.34 -12.06
C LEU A 117 -10.90 7.66 -12.62
N ASN A 118 -10.02 8.66 -12.62
CA ASN A 118 -10.25 9.97 -13.21
C ASN A 118 -10.00 9.89 -14.71
N CYS A 119 -11.04 10.17 -15.50
CA CYS A 119 -10.98 10.12 -16.95
C CYS A 119 -11.41 11.45 -17.55
N LEU A 120 -10.56 12.04 -18.40
CA LEU A 120 -10.82 13.25 -19.17
C LEU A 120 -11.74 12.91 -20.35
N ALA A 121 -12.78 13.72 -20.55
CA ALA A 121 -13.60 13.63 -21.75
C ALA A 121 -12.81 14.18 -22.96
N VAL A 122 -12.52 13.33 -23.93
CA VAL A 122 -11.68 13.67 -25.09
C VAL A 122 -12.35 14.80 -25.90
N GLY A 123 -11.60 15.88 -26.17
CA GLY A 123 -12.12 17.07 -26.85
C GLY A 123 -12.86 18.06 -25.92
N HIS A 124 -12.88 17.79 -24.62
CA HIS A 124 -13.53 18.64 -23.61
C HIS A 124 -12.56 18.96 -22.47
N ASN A 125 -12.96 19.91 -21.60
CA ASN A 125 -12.13 20.46 -20.53
C ASN A 125 -12.54 19.97 -19.12
N PHE A 126 -13.25 18.85 -19.04
CA PHE A 126 -13.67 18.26 -17.76
C PHE A 126 -13.29 16.78 -17.69
N TYR A 127 -13.08 16.30 -16.47
CA TYR A 127 -12.90 14.88 -16.17
C TYR A 127 -14.03 14.38 -15.29
N TYR A 128 -14.28 13.08 -15.31
CA TYR A 128 -15.21 12.39 -14.43
C TYR A 128 -14.49 11.28 -13.67
N THR A 129 -14.92 11.03 -12.43
CA THR A 129 -14.35 9.99 -11.57
C THR A 129 -15.29 8.79 -11.51
N PHE A 130 -14.89 7.66 -12.10
CA PHE A 130 -15.72 6.45 -12.19
C PHE A 130 -15.55 5.48 -11.00
N GLY A 131 -14.91 5.94 -9.91
CA GLY A 131 -14.60 5.13 -8.74
C GLY A 131 -13.10 4.94 -8.58
N ARG A 132 -12.67 3.76 -8.12
CA ARG A 132 -11.25 3.43 -7.92
C ARG A 132 -10.70 2.67 -9.10
N VAL A 133 -9.41 2.86 -9.38
CA VAL A 133 -8.70 2.00 -10.33
C VAL A 133 -8.55 0.58 -9.75
N LEU A 134 -8.39 -0.40 -10.62
CA LEU A 134 -8.08 -1.78 -10.23
C LEU A 134 -6.69 -1.88 -9.59
N ASP A 135 -6.57 -2.78 -8.61
CA ASP A 135 -5.30 -3.00 -7.90
C ASP A 135 -4.18 -3.40 -8.88
N GLY A 136 -3.04 -2.72 -8.77
CA GLY A 136 -1.91 -2.84 -9.70
C GLY A 136 -1.90 -1.85 -10.87
N THR A 137 -2.88 -0.96 -10.95
CA THR A 137 -2.79 0.20 -11.86
C THR A 137 -1.70 1.16 -11.39
N ARG A 138 -0.82 1.63 -12.28
CA ARG A 138 0.16 2.67 -11.94
C ARG A 138 -0.52 3.96 -11.50
N CYS A 139 0.04 4.60 -10.47
CA CYS A 139 -0.49 5.86 -9.96
C CYS A 139 -0.33 7.01 -10.96
N GLY A 140 0.77 7.02 -11.71
CA GLY A 140 1.09 8.02 -12.73
C GLY A 140 1.78 7.39 -13.94
N PRO A 141 1.98 8.14 -15.04
CA PRO A 141 2.67 7.66 -16.23
C PRO A 141 4.11 7.22 -15.92
N ASP A 142 4.84 8.01 -15.12
CA ASP A 142 6.25 7.75 -14.78
C ASP A 142 6.44 7.26 -13.34
N SER A 143 5.35 6.99 -12.62
CA SER A 143 5.45 6.53 -11.24
C SER A 143 5.73 5.02 -11.17
N PRO A 144 6.72 4.60 -10.38
CA PRO A 144 6.94 3.18 -10.07
C PRO A 144 5.90 2.63 -9.07
N GLU A 145 5.06 3.48 -8.50
CA GLU A 145 4.09 3.10 -7.48
C GLU A 145 2.78 2.57 -8.09
N LEU A 146 2.14 1.68 -7.34
CA LEU A 146 0.93 0.98 -7.77
C LEU A 146 -0.23 1.27 -6.83
N CYS A 147 -1.41 1.42 -7.41
CA CYS A 147 -2.65 1.58 -6.67
C CYS A 147 -3.08 0.27 -6.06
N VAL A 148 -3.33 0.28 -4.75
CA VAL A 148 -3.92 -0.84 -4.01
C VAL A 148 -4.92 -0.30 -3.00
N GLY A 149 -6.17 -0.75 -3.07
CA GLY A 149 -7.22 -0.31 -2.15
C GLY A 149 -7.50 1.20 -2.17
N GLY A 150 -7.23 1.87 -3.30
CA GLY A 150 -7.39 3.32 -3.46
C GLY A 150 -6.23 4.16 -2.92
N ARG A 151 -5.08 3.55 -2.58
CA ARG A 151 -3.87 4.25 -2.16
C ARG A 151 -2.71 3.93 -3.08
N CYS A 152 -1.86 4.91 -3.31
CA CYS A 152 -0.63 4.73 -4.06
C CYS A 152 0.45 4.14 -3.14
N LEU A 153 0.94 2.94 -3.46
CA LEU A 153 1.90 2.20 -2.65
C LEU A 153 3.19 1.95 -3.43
N SER A 154 4.32 2.21 -2.77
CA SER A 154 5.65 1.83 -3.23
C SER A 154 6.00 0.41 -2.78
N VAL A 155 6.86 -0.25 -3.56
CA VAL A 155 7.43 -1.55 -3.21
C VAL A 155 8.55 -1.33 -2.20
N GLY A 156 8.43 -1.91 -1.01
CA GLY A 156 9.52 -1.91 -0.04
C GLY A 156 10.67 -2.80 -0.49
N CYS A 157 11.85 -2.63 0.13
CA CYS A 157 13.01 -3.48 -0.17
C CYS A 157 12.78 -4.97 0.17
N ASP A 158 11.72 -5.28 0.92
CA ASP A 158 11.26 -6.62 1.27
C ASP A 158 10.32 -7.22 0.21
N GLY A 159 10.07 -6.49 -0.89
CA GLY A 159 9.21 -6.89 -1.99
C GLY A 159 7.71 -6.74 -1.70
N ILE A 160 7.35 -6.16 -0.55
CA ILE A 160 5.95 -5.97 -0.14
C ILE A 160 5.51 -4.53 -0.43
N LEU A 161 4.36 -4.38 -1.08
CA LEU A 161 3.77 -3.08 -1.37
C LEU A 161 3.24 -2.44 -0.08
N GLY A 162 3.64 -1.19 0.17
CA GLY A 162 3.21 -0.42 1.34
C GLY A 162 3.83 -0.88 2.66
N SER A 163 4.88 -1.72 2.66
CA SER A 163 5.59 -2.10 3.88
C SER A 163 6.36 -0.95 4.52
N GLY A 164 6.74 0.06 3.71
CA GLY A 164 7.62 1.15 4.13
C GLY A 164 9.07 0.69 4.38
N ALA A 165 9.42 -0.55 4.05
CA ALA A 165 10.76 -1.09 4.23
C ALA A 165 11.73 -0.37 3.28
N ARG A 166 12.76 0.26 3.85
CA ARG A 166 13.82 0.93 3.11
C ARG A 166 15.13 0.16 3.23
N PRO A 167 15.93 0.08 2.16
CA PRO A 167 17.25 -0.53 2.27
C PRO A 167 18.14 0.31 3.20
N HIS A 168 19.09 -0.34 3.87
CA HIS A 168 20.17 0.35 4.57
C HIS A 168 21.11 1.04 3.57
N ALA A 169 22.06 1.86 4.04
CA ALA A 169 23.07 2.53 3.20
C ALA A 169 23.82 1.58 2.26
N CYS A 170 23.90 0.30 2.65
CA CYS A 170 24.49 -0.79 1.86
C CYS A 170 23.55 -1.45 0.84
N GLY A 171 22.33 -0.96 0.64
CA GLY A 171 21.37 -1.50 -0.33
C GLY A 171 20.61 -2.76 0.11
N ARG A 172 20.93 -3.36 1.26
CA ARG A 172 20.23 -4.55 1.79
C ARG A 172 19.00 -4.18 2.63
N CYS A 173 17.98 -5.04 2.57
CA CYS A 173 16.78 -4.96 3.40
C CYS A 173 16.91 -5.80 4.67
N GLY A 174 16.46 -5.29 5.82
CA GLY A 174 16.51 -5.99 7.11
C GLY A 174 17.89 -5.89 7.77
N GLY A 175 17.92 -5.28 8.96
CA GLY A 175 19.15 -4.88 9.64
C GLY A 175 20.09 -6.04 9.98
N GLY A 176 21.28 -5.99 9.38
CA GLY A 176 22.51 -6.64 9.83
C GLY A 176 23.68 -5.71 9.47
N GLN A 177 24.61 -5.47 10.38
CA GLN A 177 25.67 -4.46 10.20
C GLN A 177 26.77 -4.85 9.19
N ASP A 178 26.72 -6.03 8.57
CA ASP A 178 27.87 -6.57 7.81
C ASP A 178 27.60 -6.69 6.30
N GLY A 179 27.58 -5.57 5.56
CA GLY A 179 27.27 -5.64 4.13
C GLY A 179 28.08 -4.77 3.18
N CYS A 180 28.59 -3.62 3.61
CA CYS A 180 29.34 -2.73 2.72
C CYS A 180 30.25 -1.76 3.47
N LEU A 181 31.31 -1.31 2.80
CA LEU A 181 32.20 -0.24 3.26
C LEU A 181 31.84 1.05 2.50
N LEU A 182 31.71 2.16 3.21
CA LEU A 182 31.57 3.47 2.60
C LEU A 182 32.93 3.90 2.02
N VAL A 183 33.05 3.94 0.69
CA VAL A 183 34.26 4.43 0.01
C VAL A 183 34.00 5.85 -0.47
N HIS A 184 34.69 6.82 0.12
CA HIS A 184 34.71 8.20 -0.36
C HIS A 184 36.01 8.43 -1.13
N ARG A 185 35.95 8.67 -2.45
CA ARG A 185 37.12 9.11 -3.22
C ARG A 185 37.01 10.61 -3.49
N LEU A 186 38.08 11.34 -3.21
CA LEU A 186 38.28 12.70 -3.70
C LEU A 186 38.72 12.58 -5.16
N PHE A 187 37.90 13.08 -6.08
CA PHE A 187 38.28 13.17 -7.48
C PHE A 187 39.18 14.41 -7.63
N GLN A 188 40.50 14.21 -7.67
CA GLN A 188 41.45 15.25 -8.06
C GLN A 188 41.63 15.16 -9.57
N GLY A 189 40.77 15.86 -10.31
CA GLY A 189 40.99 16.09 -11.74
C GLY A 189 41.99 17.23 -11.91
N THR A 190 43.08 17.00 -12.63
CA THR A 190 43.90 18.09 -13.19
C THR A 190 43.08 18.79 -14.27
N GLU A 191 42.91 20.11 -14.16
CA GLU A 191 42.26 20.90 -15.21
C GLU A 191 42.98 20.65 -16.54
N PRO A 192 42.25 20.42 -17.65
CA PRO A 192 42.88 20.31 -18.95
C PRO A 192 43.55 21.65 -19.28
N PRO A 193 44.77 21.66 -19.86
CA PRO A 193 45.41 22.90 -20.25
C PRO A 193 44.49 23.64 -21.23
N SER A 194 44.21 24.90 -20.91
CA SER A 194 43.48 25.81 -21.79
C SER A 194 44.28 25.91 -23.10
N GLY A 195 43.67 25.50 -24.20
CA GLY A 195 44.32 25.47 -25.51
C GLY A 195 44.84 26.85 -25.93
N GLU A 196 46.02 26.86 -26.54
CA GLU A 196 46.54 27.95 -27.39
C GLU A 196 45.91 27.92 -28.78
#